data_AF-A0A7J6TY20-F1
#
_entry.id   AF-A0A7J6TY20-F1
#
_cell.length_a   1.000
_cell.length_b   1.000
_cell.length_c   1.000
_cell.angle_alpha   90.00
_cell.angle_beta   90.00
_cell.angle_gamma   90.00
#
_symmetry.space_group_name_H-M   'P 1'
#
loop_
_entity.id
_entity.type
_entity.pdbx_description
1 polymer ?
#
loop_
_entity_poly.entity_id
_entity_poly.type
_entity_poly.pdbx_seq_one_letter_code
_entity_poly.pdbx_strand_id
1 'polypeptide(L)'
;VAEECGMGRMINVVMQSAFFKLSKVMGFEESIQLYKNTIRKSYGHRGEAVVQKNYEMIDKALDAITEITVPAEWKNLSDRMLNYEQTYDKAIGVLAKNKAYHMNAAEFTKNIQAPIALLKGDDIPVSAFASDELVGGKVPLGTSKVEKRGVALEVPEVDMDKCTQCNTCAMSCPHAVIRPFLLSQYEVDNKPAAFDARPAKGGAEVAGLHYRIQVSPYDCTGCEVCVNACPDNALSMKHLSEVSETSGKNWEYAMGLPDRSSRFDTTSLKGSQFHQPLLEFH
;
A
#
# COMPACT_ATOMS: atom_id res chain seq x y z
N VAL A 1 11.18 -18.45 -5.57
CA VAL A 1 10.98 -18.92 -6.97
C VAL A 1 10.99 -17.79 -8.00
N ALA A 2 9.93 -16.97 -8.15
CA ALA A 2 9.84 -16.01 -9.27
C ALA A 2 10.98 -14.96 -9.28
N GLU A 3 11.33 -14.40 -8.11
CA GLU A 3 12.48 -13.51 -7.96
C GLU A 3 13.81 -14.19 -8.29
N GLU A 4 14.03 -15.41 -7.81
CA GLU A 4 15.24 -16.20 -8.12
C GLU A 4 15.38 -16.49 -9.62
N CYS A 5 14.27 -16.63 -10.34
CA CYS A 5 14.27 -16.80 -11.80
C CYS A 5 14.37 -15.45 -12.55
N GLY A 6 14.53 -14.33 -11.84
CA GLY A 6 14.58 -12.99 -12.43
C GLY A 6 13.28 -12.57 -13.12
N MET A 7 12.14 -13.04 -12.60
CA MET A 7 10.78 -12.75 -13.07
C MET A 7 10.01 -11.81 -12.11
N GLY A 8 10.66 -11.39 -11.02
CA GLY A 8 10.09 -10.46 -10.03
C GLY A 8 8.77 -10.98 -9.46
N ARG A 9 7.72 -10.15 -9.53
CA ARG A 9 6.37 -10.46 -9.03
C ARG A 9 5.52 -11.41 -9.89
N MET A 10 6.03 -11.90 -11.01
CA MET A 10 5.24 -12.73 -11.95
C MET A 10 5.14 -14.18 -11.45
N ILE A 11 4.10 -14.47 -10.67
CA ILE A 11 3.88 -15.81 -10.08
C ILE A 11 2.94 -16.71 -10.91
N ASN A 12 2.38 -16.20 -12.02
CA ASN A 12 1.38 -16.92 -12.82
C ASN A 12 1.85 -18.32 -13.25
N VAL A 13 3.11 -18.45 -13.68
CA VAL A 13 3.68 -19.74 -14.10
C VAL A 13 3.89 -20.69 -12.92
N VAL A 14 4.32 -20.16 -11.78
CA VAL A 14 4.47 -20.93 -10.55
C VAL A 14 3.12 -21.53 -10.15
N MET A 15 2.08 -20.70 -10.08
CA MET A 15 0.74 -21.12 -9.67
C MET A 15 0.10 -22.09 -10.68
N GLN A 16 0.27 -21.85 -11.98
CA GLN A 16 -0.25 -22.76 -13.01
C GLN A 16 0.44 -24.12 -12.98
N SER A 17 1.75 -24.16 -12.69
CA SER A 17 2.50 -25.40 -12.54
C SER A 17 2.02 -26.21 -11.33
N ALA A 18 1.78 -25.53 -10.20
CA ALA A 18 1.18 -26.14 -9.02
C ALA A 18 -0.24 -26.67 -9.30
N PHE A 19 -1.06 -25.90 -10.03
CA PHE A 19 -2.40 -26.34 -10.44
C PHE A 19 -2.34 -27.65 -11.25
N PHE A 20 -1.50 -27.74 -12.28
CA PHE A 20 -1.41 -28.96 -13.08
C PHE A 20 -0.86 -30.15 -12.30
N LYS A 21 0.06 -29.91 -11.36
CA LYS A 21 0.60 -30.97 -10.49
C LYS A 21 -0.45 -31.52 -9.53
N LEU A 22 -1.28 -30.65 -8.94
CA LEU A 22 -2.15 -30.98 -7.81
C LEU A 22 -3.60 -31.32 -8.22
N SER A 23 -4.13 -30.69 -9.27
CA SER A 23 -5.55 -30.84 -9.67
C SER A 23 -5.89 -32.22 -10.22
N LYS A 24 -4.91 -32.94 -10.79
CA LYS A 24 -5.08 -34.24 -11.46
C LYS A 24 -6.18 -34.23 -12.54
N VAL A 25 -6.44 -33.08 -13.15
CA VAL A 25 -7.43 -32.93 -14.24
C VAL A 25 -7.07 -33.76 -15.47
N MET A 26 -5.77 -33.98 -15.70
CA MET A 26 -5.21 -34.86 -16.73
C MET A 26 -3.84 -35.39 -16.30
N GLY A 27 -3.20 -36.23 -17.12
CA GLY A 27 -1.86 -36.73 -16.85
C GLY A 27 -0.85 -35.58 -16.66
N PHE A 28 0.00 -35.66 -15.63
CA PHE A 28 0.91 -34.56 -15.29
C PHE A 28 1.93 -34.28 -16.40
N GLU A 29 2.51 -35.33 -16.98
CA GLU A 29 3.46 -35.21 -18.10
C GLU A 29 2.80 -34.56 -19.32
N GLU A 30 1.56 -34.94 -19.63
CA GLU A 30 0.80 -34.32 -20.72
C GLU A 30 0.48 -32.86 -20.42
N SER A 31 0.02 -32.57 -19.20
CA SER A 31 -0.29 -31.21 -18.72
C SER A 31 0.90 -30.27 -18.89
N ILE A 32 2.09 -30.71 -18.42
CA ILE A 32 3.27 -29.85 -18.40
C ILE A 32 3.82 -29.61 -19.81
N GLN A 33 3.71 -30.59 -20.70
CA GLN A 33 4.09 -30.43 -22.11
C GLN A 33 3.15 -29.45 -22.83
N LEU A 34 1.85 -29.60 -22.66
CA LEU A 34 0.87 -28.65 -23.21
C LEU A 34 1.09 -27.24 -22.66
N TYR A 35 1.45 -27.12 -21.39
CA TYR A 35 1.74 -25.84 -20.78
C TYR A 35 3.04 -25.21 -21.33
N LYS A 36 4.12 -25.98 -21.45
CA LYS A 36 5.38 -25.52 -22.07
C LYS A 36 5.16 -25.09 -23.54
N ASN A 37 4.31 -25.80 -24.29
CA ASN A 37 3.91 -25.42 -25.65
C ASN A 37 3.14 -24.09 -25.67
N THR A 38 2.22 -23.89 -24.73
CA THR A 38 1.45 -22.65 -24.61
C THR A 38 2.36 -21.46 -24.28
N ILE A 39 3.32 -21.62 -23.38
CA ILE A 39 4.33 -20.59 -23.06
C ILE A 39 5.12 -20.20 -24.30
N ARG A 40 5.62 -21.18 -25.08
CA ARG A 40 6.36 -20.88 -26.32
C ARG A 40 5.49 -20.16 -27.34
N LYS A 41 4.23 -20.56 -27.51
CA LYS A 41 3.28 -19.88 -28.41
C LYS A 41 3.00 -18.43 -27.96
N SER A 42 2.80 -18.22 -26.66
CA SER A 42 2.46 -16.91 -26.10
C SER A 42 3.64 -15.95 -26.02
N TYR A 43 4.84 -16.44 -25.69
CA TYR A 43 6.00 -15.61 -25.37
C TYR A 43 7.18 -15.75 -26.33
N GLY A 44 7.10 -16.65 -27.32
CA GLY A 44 8.19 -16.84 -28.30
C GLY A 44 8.58 -15.55 -29.03
N HIS A 45 7.61 -14.66 -29.30
CA HIS A 45 7.86 -13.35 -29.90
C HIS A 45 8.73 -12.41 -29.02
N ARG A 46 8.87 -12.69 -27.72
CA ARG A 46 9.72 -11.95 -26.77
C ARG A 46 11.15 -12.50 -26.67
N GLY A 47 11.47 -13.53 -27.45
CA GLY A 47 12.79 -14.15 -27.52
C GLY A 47 12.94 -15.39 -26.65
N GLU A 48 13.89 -16.27 -27.04
CA GLU A 48 14.07 -17.59 -26.40
C GLU A 48 14.49 -17.47 -24.93
N ALA A 49 15.24 -16.43 -24.56
CA ALA A 49 15.62 -16.19 -23.16
C ALA A 49 14.40 -16.03 -22.23
N VAL A 50 13.30 -15.42 -22.71
CA VAL A 50 12.06 -15.30 -21.94
C VAL A 50 11.37 -16.65 -21.82
N VAL A 51 11.30 -17.42 -22.91
CA VAL A 51 10.71 -18.77 -22.90
C VAL A 51 11.46 -19.68 -21.92
N GLN A 52 12.78 -19.67 -21.97
CA GLN A 52 13.62 -20.50 -21.11
C GLN A 52 13.48 -20.14 -19.63
N LYS A 53 13.43 -18.85 -19.28
CA LYS A 53 13.12 -18.42 -17.89
C LYS A 53 11.78 -18.95 -17.38
N ASN A 54 10.76 -18.98 -18.24
CA ASN A 54 9.47 -19.55 -17.86
C ASN A 54 9.55 -21.07 -17.66
N TYR A 55 10.34 -21.79 -18.46
CA TYR A 55 10.58 -23.22 -18.27
C TYR A 55 11.34 -23.52 -16.97
N GLU A 56 12.38 -22.77 -16.68
CA GLU A 56 13.11 -22.86 -15.41
C GLU A 56 12.20 -22.59 -14.22
N MET A 57 11.31 -21.60 -14.34
CA MET A 57 10.33 -21.29 -13.30
C MET A 57 9.30 -22.41 -13.09
N ILE A 58 8.91 -23.14 -14.14
CA ILE A 58 8.10 -24.36 -14.00
C ILE A 58 8.85 -25.39 -13.15
N ASP A 59 10.08 -25.70 -13.54
CA ASP A 59 10.85 -26.78 -12.91
C ASP A 59 11.11 -26.44 -11.42
N LYS A 60 11.54 -25.21 -11.12
CA LYS A 60 11.67 -24.72 -9.73
C LYS A 60 10.35 -24.71 -8.95
N ALA A 61 9.23 -24.37 -9.59
CA ALA A 61 7.94 -24.36 -8.92
C ALA A 61 7.56 -25.77 -8.46
N LEU A 62 7.83 -26.78 -9.28
CA LEU A 62 7.52 -28.18 -8.95
C LEU A 62 8.36 -28.70 -7.78
N ASP A 63 9.65 -28.33 -7.74
CA ASP A 63 10.55 -28.69 -6.63
C ASP A 63 10.18 -27.99 -5.32
N ALA A 64 9.57 -26.80 -5.40
CA ALA A 64 9.18 -26.00 -4.23
C ALA A 64 7.84 -26.43 -3.61
N ILE A 65 7.06 -27.30 -4.26
CA ILE A 65 5.77 -27.76 -3.71
C ILE A 65 6.03 -28.63 -2.49
N THR A 66 5.56 -28.15 -1.34
CA THR A 66 5.65 -28.87 -0.06
C THR A 66 4.24 -29.15 0.45
N GLU A 67 3.95 -30.41 0.75
CA GLU A 67 2.70 -30.78 1.42
C GLU A 67 2.74 -30.34 2.89
N ILE A 68 1.70 -29.64 3.34
CA ILE A 68 1.54 -29.24 4.73
C ILE A 68 0.59 -30.21 5.42
N THR A 69 1.10 -31.01 6.36
CA THR A 69 0.25 -31.85 7.21
C THR A 69 -0.51 -30.99 8.21
N VAL A 70 -1.84 -30.93 8.06
CA VAL A 70 -2.70 -30.13 8.93
C VAL A 70 -2.90 -30.84 10.29
N PRO A 71 -2.53 -30.22 11.43
CA PRO A 71 -2.73 -30.82 12.74
C PRO A 71 -4.22 -30.95 13.09
N ALA A 72 -4.62 -32.08 13.67
CA ALA A 72 -6.02 -32.39 13.96
C ALA A 72 -6.65 -31.44 15.00
N GLU A 73 -5.84 -30.87 15.89
CA GLU A 73 -6.22 -29.89 16.89
C GLU A 73 -6.67 -28.55 16.32
N TRP A 74 -6.33 -28.23 15.06
CA TRP A 74 -6.75 -26.98 14.40
C TRP A 74 -8.27 -26.83 14.33
N LYS A 75 -9.01 -27.94 14.36
CA LYS A 75 -10.49 -27.94 14.43
C LYS A 75 -11.05 -27.26 15.69
N ASN A 76 -10.23 -27.07 16.73
CA ASN A 76 -10.61 -26.51 18.03
C ASN A 76 -9.99 -25.12 18.29
N LEU A 77 -9.43 -24.47 17.26
CA LEU A 77 -8.89 -23.12 17.42
C LEU A 77 -10.02 -22.12 17.73
N SER A 78 -9.76 -21.20 18.66
CA SER A 78 -10.70 -20.13 18.99
C SER A 78 -10.67 -19.03 17.92
N ASP A 79 -11.81 -18.38 17.69
CA ASP A 79 -11.97 -17.22 16.77
C ASP A 79 -11.09 -16.01 17.11
N ARG A 80 -10.44 -15.99 18.28
CA ARG A 80 -9.53 -14.93 18.74
C ARG A 80 -8.35 -14.65 17.79
N MET A 81 -8.10 -15.50 16.80
CA MET A 81 -7.05 -15.31 15.78
C MET A 81 -7.49 -14.52 14.53
N LEU A 82 -8.76 -14.09 14.44
CA LEU A 82 -9.25 -13.31 13.29
C LEU A 82 -8.83 -11.83 13.43
N ASN A 83 -7.70 -11.47 12.82
CA ASN A 83 -7.16 -10.10 12.85
C ASN A 83 -7.87 -9.12 11.88
N TYR A 84 -8.64 -9.62 10.91
CA TYR A 84 -9.16 -8.79 9.82
C TYR A 84 -10.28 -7.83 10.24
N GLU A 85 -11.22 -8.26 11.10
CA GLU A 85 -12.31 -7.41 11.58
C GLU A 85 -11.80 -6.20 12.39
N GLN A 86 -10.67 -6.36 13.09
CA GLN A 86 -10.08 -5.33 13.94
C GLN A 86 -9.57 -4.10 13.17
N THR A 87 -9.24 -4.26 11.87
CA THR A 87 -8.73 -3.15 11.05
C THR A 87 -9.82 -2.14 10.71
N TYR A 88 -11.02 -2.62 10.36
CA TYR A 88 -12.15 -1.73 10.03
C TYR A 88 -12.68 -0.99 11.25
N ASP A 89 -12.75 -1.64 12.42
CA ASP A 89 -13.18 -0.98 13.66
C ASP A 89 -12.27 0.20 14.05
N LYS A 90 -10.95 0.04 13.89
CA LYS A 90 -9.98 1.14 14.11
C LYS A 90 -10.19 2.27 13.11
N ALA A 91 -10.42 1.94 11.85
CA ALA A 91 -10.66 2.90 10.77
C ALA A 91 -11.92 3.76 11.01
N ILE A 92 -13.01 3.14 11.46
CA ILE A 92 -14.28 3.82 11.79
C ILE A 92 -14.06 4.88 12.88
N GLY A 93 -13.26 4.57 13.91
CA GLY A 93 -12.95 5.50 15.00
C GLY A 93 -12.20 6.77 14.56
N VAL A 94 -11.46 6.73 13.45
CA VAL A 94 -10.79 7.90 12.86
C VAL A 94 -11.79 8.77 12.10
N LEU A 95 -12.66 8.17 11.29
CA LEU A 95 -13.69 8.90 10.53
C LEU A 95 -14.71 9.57 11.46
N ALA A 96 -15.15 8.89 12.51
CA ALA A 96 -16.17 9.39 13.43
C ALA A 96 -15.75 10.67 14.20
N LYS A 97 -14.44 10.92 14.34
CA LYS A 97 -13.90 12.13 14.99
C LYS A 97 -13.92 13.36 14.09
N ASN A 98 -14.14 13.17 12.78
CA ASN A 98 -14.00 14.22 11.80
C ASN A 98 -15.37 14.85 11.49
N LYS A 99 -15.71 15.96 12.18
CA LYS A 99 -16.98 16.69 12.04
C LYS A 99 -17.21 17.34 10.67
N ALA A 100 -16.22 17.27 9.76
CA ALA A 100 -16.20 17.99 8.49
C ALA A 100 -16.94 17.27 7.34
N TYR A 101 -17.45 16.05 7.56
CA TYR A 101 -18.12 15.31 6.49
C TYR A 101 -19.61 15.70 6.40
N HIS A 102 -20.01 16.24 5.24
CA HIS A 102 -21.40 16.54 4.88
C HIS A 102 -22.29 15.29 4.73
N MET A 103 -21.69 14.10 4.83
CA MET A 103 -22.33 12.79 4.77
C MET A 103 -21.60 11.89 5.77
N ASN A 104 -22.30 11.03 6.53
CA ASN A 104 -21.69 10.26 7.61
C ASN A 104 -20.70 9.19 7.08
N ALA A 105 -19.45 9.59 6.84
CA ALA A 105 -18.41 8.73 6.27
C ALA A 105 -18.14 7.48 7.13
N ALA A 106 -18.21 7.61 8.46
CA ALA A 106 -18.03 6.49 9.37
C ALA A 106 -19.13 5.43 9.22
N GLU A 107 -20.38 5.86 9.08
CA GLU A 107 -21.53 4.97 8.88
C GLU A 107 -21.51 4.33 7.49
N PHE A 108 -21.21 5.11 6.45
CA PHE A 108 -21.00 4.57 5.10
C PHE A 108 -19.88 3.52 5.08
N THR A 109 -18.74 3.82 5.72
CA THR A 109 -17.62 2.88 5.78
C THR A 109 -18.03 1.60 6.50
N LYS A 110 -18.70 1.71 7.65
CA LYS A 110 -19.11 0.56 8.46
C LYS A 110 -20.14 -0.32 7.75
N ASN A 111 -21.17 0.29 7.18
CA ASN A 111 -22.36 -0.43 6.72
C ASN A 111 -22.31 -0.78 5.22
N ILE A 112 -21.45 -0.12 4.43
CA ILE A 112 -21.41 -0.27 2.97
C ILE A 112 -19.99 -0.59 2.49
N GLN A 113 -19.01 0.30 2.70
CA GLN A 113 -17.67 0.13 2.15
C GLN A 113 -16.96 -1.12 2.68
N ALA A 114 -17.02 -1.36 3.99
CA ALA A 114 -16.34 -2.48 4.63
C ALA A 114 -16.95 -3.84 4.20
N PRO A 115 -18.29 -4.04 4.22
CA PRO A 115 -18.88 -5.24 3.66
C PRO A 115 -18.54 -5.48 2.18
N ILE A 116 -18.53 -4.43 1.34
CA ILE A 116 -18.14 -4.55 -0.08
C ILE A 116 -16.69 -5.02 -0.21
N ALA A 117 -15.77 -4.39 0.53
CA ALA A 117 -14.36 -4.77 0.52
C ALA A 117 -14.11 -6.18 1.08
N LEU A 118 -15.02 -6.67 1.91
CA LEU A 118 -15.06 -8.03 2.45
C LEU A 118 -15.75 -9.06 1.53
N LEU A 119 -16.11 -8.66 0.29
CA LEU A 119 -16.84 -9.50 -0.65
C LEU A 119 -18.23 -9.93 -0.14
N LYS A 120 -18.86 -9.10 0.71
CA LYS A 120 -20.22 -9.26 1.25
C LYS A 120 -21.16 -8.15 0.76
N GLY A 121 -20.89 -7.59 -0.43
CA GLY A 121 -21.67 -6.49 -0.98
C GLY A 121 -23.12 -6.88 -1.28
N ASP A 122 -23.35 -8.10 -1.75
CA ASP A 122 -24.67 -8.64 -2.06
C ASP A 122 -25.58 -8.82 -0.83
N ASP A 123 -25.00 -8.91 0.37
CA ASP A 123 -25.74 -9.03 1.64
C ASP A 123 -26.30 -7.68 2.13
N ILE A 124 -25.89 -6.56 1.52
CA ILE A 124 -26.31 -5.23 1.94
C ILE A 124 -27.75 -4.98 1.48
N PRO A 125 -28.70 -4.70 2.39
CA PRO A 125 -30.08 -4.45 1.99
C PRO A 125 -30.20 -3.10 1.26
N VAL A 126 -31.19 -2.99 0.36
CA VAL A 126 -31.51 -1.73 -0.34
C VAL A 126 -31.73 -0.56 0.63
N SER A 127 -32.26 -0.84 1.83
CA SER A 127 -32.47 0.18 2.88
C SER A 127 -31.18 0.84 3.35
N ALA A 128 -30.01 0.20 3.24
CA ALA A 128 -28.73 0.80 3.59
C ALA A 128 -28.37 1.99 2.67
N PHE A 129 -28.95 2.05 1.47
CA PHE A 129 -28.75 3.10 0.49
C PHE A 129 -29.89 4.14 0.47
N ALA A 130 -30.90 3.98 1.34
CA ALA A 130 -32.14 4.77 1.32
C ALA A 130 -32.08 6.05 2.17
N SER A 131 -30.93 6.42 2.72
CA SER A 131 -30.78 7.70 3.43
C SER A 131 -30.73 8.88 2.46
N ASP A 132 -31.27 10.04 2.86
CA ASP A 132 -31.24 11.27 2.05
C ASP A 132 -29.82 11.67 1.59
N GLU A 133 -28.81 11.24 2.36
CA GLU A 133 -27.40 11.45 2.05
C GLU A 133 -26.92 10.61 0.86
N LEU A 134 -27.41 9.37 0.69
CA LEU A 134 -26.97 8.44 -0.35
C LEU A 134 -27.91 8.38 -1.56
N VAL A 135 -29.14 8.89 -1.42
CA VAL A 135 -30.14 8.95 -2.50
C VAL A 135 -29.55 9.62 -3.75
N GLY A 136 -29.77 8.96 -4.90
CA GLY A 136 -29.22 9.38 -6.19
C GLY A 136 -27.79 8.91 -6.46
N GLY A 137 -27.26 7.98 -5.66
CA GLY A 137 -25.91 7.41 -5.86
C GLY A 137 -24.79 8.28 -5.31
N LYS A 138 -25.12 9.16 -4.35
CA LYS A 138 -24.12 10.01 -3.67
C LYS A 138 -23.30 9.15 -2.71
N VAL A 139 -22.02 9.48 -2.56
CA VAL A 139 -21.10 8.82 -1.63
C VAL A 139 -20.28 9.85 -0.87
N PRO A 140 -19.91 9.60 0.40
CA PRO A 140 -19.06 10.50 1.14
C PRO A 140 -17.65 10.56 0.54
N LEU A 141 -17.04 11.74 0.57
CA LEU A 141 -15.65 11.93 0.16
C LEU A 141 -14.67 11.36 1.20
N GLY A 142 -13.42 11.16 0.81
CA GLY A 142 -12.31 10.86 1.73
C GLY A 142 -12.38 9.48 2.41
N THR A 143 -13.21 8.57 1.90
CA THR A 143 -13.35 7.19 2.39
C THR A 143 -12.15 6.30 2.03
N SER A 144 -11.31 6.67 1.06
CA SER A 144 -10.08 5.93 0.74
C SER A 144 -9.07 5.90 1.90
N LYS A 145 -9.14 6.88 2.81
CA LYS A 145 -8.26 7.00 4.00
C LYS A 145 -8.26 5.78 4.91
N VAL A 146 -9.35 5.01 4.92
CA VAL A 146 -9.53 3.86 5.81
C VAL A 146 -9.16 2.53 5.20
N GLU A 147 -8.91 2.47 3.88
CA GLU A 147 -8.73 1.18 3.21
C GLU A 147 -7.43 0.49 3.59
N LYS A 148 -6.33 1.25 3.68
CA LYS A 148 -5.01 0.78 4.16
C LYS A 148 -4.64 -0.58 3.57
N ARG A 149 -4.80 -0.70 2.24
CA ARG A 149 -4.79 -1.95 1.47
C ARG A 149 -3.53 -2.80 1.65
N GLY A 150 -2.38 -2.17 1.89
CA GLY A 150 -1.11 -2.86 2.14
C GLY A 150 -0.66 -3.77 0.99
N VAL A 151 -0.95 -3.38 -0.25
CA VAL A 151 -0.75 -4.24 -1.45
C VAL A 151 0.66 -4.21 -2.03
N ALA A 152 1.48 -3.24 -1.63
CA ALA A 152 2.84 -3.14 -2.13
C ALA A 152 3.73 -4.25 -1.57
N LEU A 153 4.53 -4.88 -2.44
CA LEU A 153 5.59 -5.80 -2.01
C LEU A 153 6.72 -5.02 -1.31
N GLU A 154 7.06 -3.87 -1.88
CA GLU A 154 8.09 -2.97 -1.37
C GLU A 154 7.55 -1.53 -1.33
N VAL A 155 8.02 -0.76 -0.37
CA VAL A 155 7.68 0.66 -0.18
C VAL A 155 8.95 1.49 -0.06
N PRO A 156 8.91 2.77 -0.46
CA PRO A 156 10.08 3.64 -0.33
C PRO A 156 10.40 3.91 1.14
N GLU A 157 11.66 3.74 1.51
CA GLU A 157 12.23 4.22 2.76
C GLU A 157 13.14 5.43 2.46
N VAL A 158 13.06 6.46 3.31
CA VAL A 158 13.79 7.71 3.11
C VAL A 158 15.03 7.76 4.00
N ASP A 159 16.17 7.97 3.38
CA ASP A 159 17.43 8.36 4.01
C ASP A 159 17.45 9.88 4.22
N MET A 160 17.21 10.31 5.46
CA MET A 160 17.13 11.74 5.78
C MET A 160 18.49 12.44 5.78
N ASP A 161 19.61 11.72 5.84
CA ASP A 161 20.95 12.32 5.71
C ASP A 161 21.21 12.78 4.27
N LYS A 162 20.66 12.08 3.29
CA LYS A 162 20.71 12.47 1.86
C LYS A 162 19.61 13.43 1.44
N CYS A 163 18.52 13.53 2.19
CA CYS A 163 17.37 14.32 1.80
C CYS A 163 17.67 15.83 1.74
N THR A 164 17.44 16.44 0.58
CA THR A 164 17.58 17.88 0.34
C THR A 164 16.33 18.70 0.65
N GLN A 165 15.22 18.03 1.03
CA GLN A 165 13.93 18.67 1.37
C GLN A 165 13.31 19.45 0.20
N CYS A 166 13.42 18.90 -1.01
CA CYS A 166 12.92 19.50 -2.25
C CYS A 166 11.43 19.23 -2.54
N ASN A 167 10.84 18.22 -1.88
CA ASN A 167 9.45 17.75 -2.07
C ASN A 167 9.12 17.15 -3.45
N THR A 168 10.10 16.92 -4.33
CA THR A 168 9.86 16.29 -5.65
C THR A 168 9.19 14.92 -5.53
N CYS A 169 9.61 14.11 -4.56
CA CYS A 169 9.03 12.78 -4.33
C CYS A 169 7.54 12.82 -3.95
N ALA A 170 7.10 13.86 -3.23
CA ALA A 170 5.69 14.07 -2.90
C ALA A 170 4.89 14.50 -4.13
N MET A 171 5.42 15.46 -4.90
CA MET A 171 4.80 15.95 -6.13
C MET A 171 4.62 14.83 -7.17
N SER A 172 5.62 13.96 -7.32
CA SER A 172 5.59 12.88 -8.31
C SER A 172 4.76 11.67 -7.86
N CYS A 173 4.31 11.63 -6.60
CA CYS A 173 3.56 10.50 -6.10
C CYS A 173 2.14 10.46 -6.69
N PRO A 174 1.76 9.43 -7.46
CA PRO A 174 0.41 9.36 -8.02
C PRO A 174 -0.66 9.21 -6.94
N HIS A 175 -0.35 8.61 -5.79
CA HIS A 175 -1.36 8.24 -4.78
C HIS A 175 -1.34 9.12 -3.51
N ALA A 176 -0.52 10.18 -3.50
CA ALA A 176 -0.28 11.03 -2.33
C ALA A 176 0.18 10.25 -1.07
N VAL A 177 0.99 9.21 -1.23
CA VAL A 177 1.42 8.32 -0.13
C VAL A 177 2.75 8.74 0.49
N ILE A 178 3.46 9.70 -0.08
CA ILE A 178 4.69 10.27 0.48
C ILE A 178 4.48 11.78 0.57
N ARG A 179 4.59 12.34 1.77
CA ARG A 179 4.24 13.74 2.05
C ARG A 179 5.27 14.41 2.94
N PRO A 180 5.52 15.72 2.76
CA PRO A 180 6.37 16.48 3.65
C PRO A 180 5.60 17.00 4.85
N PHE A 181 6.23 16.99 6.01
CA PHE A 181 5.69 17.45 7.27
C PHE A 181 6.68 18.40 7.94
N LEU A 182 6.14 19.41 8.61
CA LEU A 182 6.91 20.36 9.40
C LEU A 182 6.54 20.24 10.87
N LEU A 183 7.57 20.29 11.71
CA LEU A 183 7.46 20.09 13.16
C LEU A 183 8.07 21.27 13.90
N SER A 184 7.41 21.70 14.97
CA SER A 184 7.99 22.53 16.02
C SER A 184 8.93 21.70 16.90
N GLN A 185 9.73 22.37 17.73
CA GLN A 185 10.60 21.66 18.69
C GLN A 185 9.80 20.76 19.63
N TYR A 186 8.67 21.23 20.17
CA TYR A 186 7.81 20.42 21.04
C TYR A 186 7.35 19.12 20.37
N GLU A 187 6.98 19.17 19.08
CA GLU A 187 6.59 17.97 18.35
C GLU A 187 7.81 17.04 18.16
N VAL A 188 8.97 17.58 17.82
CA VAL A 188 10.21 16.79 17.72
C VAL A 188 10.53 16.07 19.03
N ASP A 189 10.32 16.72 20.18
CA ASP A 189 10.57 16.13 21.50
C ASP A 189 9.57 15.01 21.85
N ASN A 190 8.40 14.98 21.20
CA ASN A 190 7.32 14.00 21.43
C ASN A 190 7.15 12.98 20.28
N LYS A 191 8.05 12.99 19.29
CA LYS A 191 7.97 12.09 18.13
C LYS A 191 8.32 10.64 18.50
N PRO A 192 7.82 9.63 17.76
CA PRO A 192 8.31 8.26 17.88
C PRO A 192 9.83 8.19 17.69
N ALA A 193 10.50 7.25 18.37
CA ALA A 193 11.96 7.13 18.30
C ALA A 193 12.48 7.00 16.86
N ALA A 194 11.77 6.23 16.01
CA ALA A 194 12.10 6.00 14.61
C ALA A 194 11.65 7.13 13.65
N PHE A 195 11.04 8.21 14.14
CA PHE A 195 10.63 9.34 13.33
C PHE A 195 11.82 10.28 13.11
N ASP A 196 12.61 10.07 12.06
CA ASP A 196 13.81 10.88 11.82
C ASP A 196 13.48 12.26 11.22
N ALA A 197 13.25 13.25 12.08
CA ALA A 197 13.04 14.64 11.68
C ALA A 197 14.35 15.42 11.75
N ARG A 198 14.63 16.25 10.73
CA ARG A 198 15.86 17.06 10.63
C ARG A 198 15.53 18.55 10.60
N PRO A 199 16.46 19.46 10.95
CA PRO A 199 16.22 20.90 10.82
C PRO A 199 15.74 21.26 9.41
N ALA A 200 14.68 22.06 9.31
CA ALA A 200 14.12 22.45 8.03
C ALA A 200 15.05 23.46 7.32
N LYS A 201 15.30 23.22 6.03
CA LYS A 201 16.14 24.04 5.16
C LYS A 201 15.24 24.93 4.31
N GLY A 202 15.44 26.25 4.34
CA GLY A 202 14.66 27.22 3.57
C GLY A 202 14.73 28.62 4.15
N GLY A 203 13.77 29.47 3.77
CA GLY A 203 13.68 30.85 4.21
C GLY A 203 12.96 31.01 5.56
N ALA A 204 12.44 32.21 5.80
CA ALA A 204 11.76 32.57 7.03
C ALA A 204 10.53 31.70 7.33
N GLU A 205 9.90 31.13 6.30
CA GLU A 205 8.72 30.28 6.38
C GLU A 205 8.95 28.98 7.17
N VAL A 206 10.18 28.46 7.17
CA VAL A 206 10.59 27.24 7.90
C VAL A 206 11.54 27.50 9.07
N ALA A 207 11.86 28.76 9.36
CA ALA A 207 12.81 29.11 10.41
C ALA A 207 12.40 28.52 11.79
N GLY A 208 13.33 27.80 12.42
CA GLY A 208 13.10 27.14 13.71
C GLY A 208 12.23 25.87 13.66
N LEU A 209 11.82 25.42 12.48
CA LEU A 209 11.07 24.18 12.30
C LEU A 209 12.00 23.01 11.90
N HIS A 210 11.46 21.81 12.05
CA HIS A 210 12.04 20.58 11.56
C HIS A 210 11.19 20.02 10.43
N TYR A 211 11.81 19.23 9.56
CA TYR A 211 11.24 18.63 8.38
C TYR A 211 11.36 17.11 8.44
N ARG A 212 10.29 16.44 8.01
CA ARG A 212 10.27 15.01 7.72
C ARG A 212 9.47 14.79 6.45
N ILE A 213 10.01 14.01 5.52
CA ILE A 213 9.21 13.41 4.45
C ILE A 213 8.77 12.01 4.91
N GLN A 214 7.47 11.74 4.99
CA GLN A 214 6.96 10.48 5.55
C GLN A 214 6.10 9.74 4.53
N VAL A 215 6.27 8.42 4.51
CA VAL A 215 5.56 7.49 3.61
C VAL A 215 4.44 6.80 4.40
N SER A 216 3.27 6.65 3.78
CA SER A 216 2.21 5.76 4.23
C SER A 216 2.47 4.36 3.65
N PRO A 217 2.94 3.40 4.45
CA PRO A 217 3.29 2.08 3.93
C PRO A 217 2.05 1.30 3.44
N TYR A 218 0.90 1.47 4.10
CA TYR A 218 -0.31 0.72 3.80
C TYR A 218 -1.15 1.29 2.65
N ASP A 219 -0.87 2.52 2.21
CA ASP A 219 -1.52 3.09 1.02
C ASP A 219 -0.59 3.05 -0.21
N CYS A 220 0.71 2.83 -0.01
CA CYS A 220 1.67 2.75 -1.10
C CYS A 220 1.38 1.56 -2.03
N THR A 221 1.63 1.76 -3.32
CA THR A 221 1.46 0.74 -4.37
C THR A 221 2.79 0.20 -4.90
N GLY A 222 3.93 0.68 -4.38
CA GLY A 222 5.25 0.21 -4.79
C GLY A 222 5.64 0.59 -6.22
N CYS A 223 5.12 1.69 -6.77
CA CYS A 223 5.35 2.09 -8.16
C CYS A 223 6.73 2.72 -8.45
N GLU A 224 7.56 2.95 -7.43
CA GLU A 224 8.94 3.49 -7.53
C GLU A 224 9.08 4.89 -8.13
N VAL A 225 7.99 5.56 -8.54
CA VAL A 225 8.05 6.89 -9.18
C VAL A 225 8.78 7.91 -8.30
N CYS A 226 8.50 7.92 -6.99
CA CYS A 226 9.16 8.83 -6.05
C CYS A 226 10.67 8.54 -5.88
N VAL A 227 11.07 7.26 -5.96
CA VAL A 227 12.47 6.85 -5.89
C VAL A 227 13.22 7.35 -7.11
N ASN A 228 12.66 7.09 -8.30
CA ASN A 228 13.24 7.51 -9.58
C ASN A 228 13.23 9.03 -9.77
N ALA A 229 12.26 9.74 -9.18
CA ALA A 229 12.19 11.20 -9.23
C ALA A 229 13.12 11.89 -8.22
N CYS A 230 13.74 11.15 -7.28
CA CYS A 230 14.60 11.74 -6.27
C CYS A 230 15.93 12.19 -6.89
N PRO A 231 16.27 13.50 -6.89
CA PRO A 231 17.51 13.96 -7.51
C PRO A 231 18.78 13.53 -6.75
N ASP A 232 18.65 13.20 -5.47
CA ASP A 232 19.78 12.93 -4.56
C ASP A 232 19.87 11.47 -4.10
N ASN A 233 19.08 10.55 -4.69
CA ASN A 233 19.02 9.14 -4.30
C ASN A 233 18.79 8.93 -2.79
N ALA A 234 17.94 9.76 -2.20
CA ALA A 234 17.57 9.72 -0.77
C ALA A 234 16.45 8.71 -0.47
N LEU A 235 15.97 7.98 -1.48
CA LEU A 235 14.91 6.99 -1.35
C LEU A 235 15.41 5.65 -1.90
N SER A 236 15.04 4.56 -1.22
CA SER A 236 15.28 3.19 -1.68
C SER A 236 14.07 2.32 -1.37
N MET A 237 13.80 1.33 -2.21
CA MET A 237 12.73 0.36 -1.95
C MET A 237 13.12 -0.62 -0.84
N LYS A 238 12.16 -0.95 0.02
CA LYS A 238 12.28 -1.91 1.12
C LYS A 238 11.05 -2.77 1.18
N HIS A 239 11.21 -4.06 1.52
CA HIS A 239 10.07 -4.95 1.71
C HIS A 239 9.10 -4.39 2.75
N LEU A 240 7.81 -4.38 2.41
CA LEU A 240 6.76 -3.86 3.29
C LEU A 240 6.76 -4.58 4.64
N SER A 241 7.05 -5.87 4.67
CA SER A 241 7.14 -6.67 5.91
C SER A 241 8.23 -6.19 6.88
N GLU A 242 9.29 -5.55 6.39
CA GLU A 242 10.39 -5.07 7.22
C GLU A 242 10.08 -3.71 7.86
N VAL A 243 9.31 -2.86 7.15
CA VAL A 243 9.16 -1.45 7.52
C VAL A 243 7.74 -1.03 7.87
N SER A 244 6.73 -1.86 7.58
CA SER A 244 5.30 -1.52 7.73
C SER A 244 4.91 -1.08 9.14
N GLU A 245 5.36 -1.79 10.17
CA GLU A 245 5.01 -1.45 11.55
C GLU A 245 5.60 -0.09 11.95
N THR A 246 6.90 0.11 11.73
CA THR A 246 7.61 1.34 12.08
C THR A 246 7.12 2.52 11.25
N SER A 247 7.03 2.37 9.93
CA SER A 247 6.55 3.41 9.02
C SER A 247 5.07 3.72 9.23
N GLY A 248 4.27 2.74 9.64
CA GLY A 248 2.85 2.92 9.96
C GLY A 248 2.68 3.82 11.18
N LYS A 249 3.37 3.53 12.29
CA LYS A 249 3.37 4.39 13.49
C LYS A 249 3.88 5.80 13.19
N ASN A 250 4.93 5.92 12.38
CA ASN A 250 5.46 7.20 11.95
C ASN A 250 4.45 7.98 11.09
N TRP A 251 3.74 7.31 10.18
CA TRP A 251 2.68 7.92 9.37
C TRP A 251 1.52 8.42 10.24
N GLU A 252 1.05 7.61 11.18
CA GLU A 252 -0.01 8.01 12.12
C GLU A 252 0.38 9.26 12.93
N TYR A 253 1.61 9.30 13.44
CA TYR A 253 2.14 10.48 14.12
C TYR A 253 2.19 11.71 13.18
N ALA A 254 2.70 11.56 11.96
CA ALA A 254 2.78 12.65 10.99
C ALA A 254 1.41 13.24 10.65
N MET A 255 0.40 12.40 10.48
CA MET A 255 -0.98 12.81 10.20
C MET A 255 -1.64 13.55 11.37
N GLY A 256 -1.11 13.44 12.58
CA GLY A 256 -1.55 14.18 13.76
C GLY A 256 -0.90 15.56 13.91
N LEU A 257 0.09 15.91 13.08
CA LEU A 257 0.75 17.21 13.14
C LEU A 257 -0.20 18.34 12.67
N PRO A 258 -0.09 19.55 13.25
CA PRO A 258 -0.94 20.66 12.87
C PRO A 258 -0.56 21.18 11.48
N ASP A 259 -1.57 21.69 10.76
CA ASP A 259 -1.39 22.29 9.45
C ASP A 259 -0.57 23.60 9.55
N ARG A 260 0.49 23.67 8.74
CA ARG A 260 1.39 24.82 8.61
C ARG A 260 1.49 25.31 7.15
N SER A 261 0.62 24.80 6.28
CA SER A 261 0.63 25.06 4.83
C SER A 261 0.42 26.53 4.47
N SER A 262 -0.29 27.30 5.31
CA SER A 262 -0.52 28.74 5.12
C SER A 262 0.74 29.61 5.07
N ARG A 263 1.90 29.04 5.42
CA ARG A 263 3.22 29.70 5.33
C ARG A 263 3.82 29.66 3.92
N PHE A 264 3.23 28.90 3.00
CA PHE A 264 3.83 28.60 1.70
C PHE A 264 3.00 29.11 0.53
N ASP A 265 3.69 29.43 -0.55
CA ASP A 265 3.09 29.74 -1.85
C ASP A 265 2.69 28.44 -2.57
N THR A 266 1.40 28.37 -2.95
CA THR A 266 0.79 27.25 -3.67
C THR A 266 1.33 27.07 -5.08
N THR A 267 1.99 28.08 -5.66
CA THR A 267 2.54 28.05 -7.02
C THR A 267 3.97 27.54 -7.10
N SER A 268 4.67 27.47 -5.97
CA SER A 268 6.02 26.92 -5.91
C SER A 268 6.01 25.39 -5.81
N LEU A 269 6.97 24.71 -6.45
CA LEU A 269 7.06 23.24 -6.35
C LEU A 269 7.16 22.78 -4.90
N LYS A 270 8.11 23.34 -4.14
CA LYS A 270 8.31 22.95 -2.73
C LYS A 270 7.10 23.33 -1.87
N GLY A 271 6.59 24.54 -2.00
CA GLY A 271 5.50 25.06 -1.18
C GLY A 271 4.18 24.33 -1.41
N SER A 272 3.83 24.07 -2.67
CA SER A 272 2.60 23.35 -3.06
C SER A 272 2.45 22.01 -2.33
N GLN A 273 3.55 21.31 -2.08
CA GLN A 273 3.52 19.98 -1.44
C GLN A 273 3.33 20.02 0.08
N PHE A 274 3.45 21.18 0.73
CA PHE A 274 3.08 21.32 2.15
C PHE A 274 1.57 21.49 2.34
N HIS A 275 0.81 21.77 1.29
CA HIS A 275 -0.65 21.77 1.34
C HIS A 275 -1.18 20.35 1.36
N GLN A 276 -2.29 20.14 2.07
CA GLN A 276 -2.95 18.84 2.12
C GLN A 276 -3.42 18.41 0.71
N PRO A 277 -3.01 17.23 0.21
CA PRO A 277 -3.60 16.65 -0.99
C PRO A 277 -5.07 16.31 -0.75
N LEU A 278 -5.96 16.74 -1.65
CA LEU A 278 -7.40 16.47 -1.56
C LEU A 278 -7.85 15.26 -2.40
N LEU A 279 -6.94 14.70 -3.19
CA LEU A 279 -7.09 13.40 -3.86
C LEU A 279 -5.96 12.50 -3.36
N GLU A 280 -6.32 11.42 -2.69
CA GLU A 280 -5.36 10.53 -2.01
C GLU A 280 -5.82 9.07 -2.06
N PHE A 281 -4.84 8.17 -2.15
CA PHE A 281 -5.01 6.72 -2.04
C PHE A 281 -5.94 6.08 -3.08
N HIS A 282 -5.89 6.56 -4.32
CA HIS A 282 -6.66 6.00 -5.45
C HIS A 282 -5.97 4.81 -6.13
#